data_AF-A0A0H4T475-F1
#
_entry.id   AF-A0A0H4T475-F1
#
_cell.length_a   1.000
_cell.length_b   1.000
_cell.length_c   1.000
_cell.angle_alpha   90.00
_cell.angle_beta   90.00
_cell.angle_gamma   90.00
#
_symmetry.space_group_name_H-M   'P 1'
#
loop_
_entity.id
_entity.type
_entity.pdbx_description
1 polymer ?
#
loop_
_entity_poly.entity_id
_entity_poly.type
_entity_poly.pdbx_seq_one_letter_code
_entity_poly.pdbx_strand_id
1 'polypeptide(L)'
;MRRTALMLALTLTLAIAVEIIGQQIANALQLSEVGLGLVPTFAVKDPATGELRGVAMDLARALAARPGVELLPVEYPSPPSVLEGLKSAAWMWGF
;
A
#
# COMPACT_ATOMS: atom_id res chain seq x y z
N MET A 1 -32.11 31.15 -15.92
CA MET A 1 -31.16 31.48 -14.84
C MET A 1 -31.15 30.47 -13.69
N ARG A 2 -32.30 30.09 -13.10
CA ARG A 2 -32.34 29.12 -11.98
C ARG A 2 -31.88 27.68 -12.34
N ARG A 3 -32.24 27.19 -13.54
CA ARG A 3 -31.86 25.85 -14.02
C ARG A 3 -30.38 25.73 -14.40
N THR A 4 -29.81 26.79 -14.97
CA THR A 4 -28.38 26.84 -15.34
C THR A 4 -27.50 26.92 -14.09
N ALA A 5 -27.90 27.67 -13.06
CA ALA A 5 -27.21 27.68 -11.78
C ALA A 5 -27.26 26.32 -11.06
N LEU A 6 -28.39 25.62 -11.12
CA LEU A 6 -28.54 24.27 -10.56
C LEU A 6 -27.67 23.22 -11.29
N MET A 7 -27.61 23.28 -12.62
CA MET A 7 -26.72 22.41 -13.41
C MET A 7 -25.25 22.65 -13.04
N LEU A 8 -24.84 23.92 -12.91
CA LEU A 8 -23.47 24.28 -12.57
C LEU A 8 -23.09 23.78 -11.16
N ALA A 9 -23.99 23.93 -10.19
CA ALA A 9 -23.80 23.43 -8.83
C ALA A 9 -23.72 21.89 -8.78
N LEU A 10 -24.52 21.19 -9.60
CA LEU A 10 -24.50 19.74 -9.70
C LEU A 10 -23.19 19.23 -10.33
N THR A 11 -22.69 19.90 -11.38
CA THR A 11 -21.40 19.53 -11.98
C THR A 11 -20.23 19.77 -11.03
N LEU A 12 -20.28 20.85 -10.25
CA LEU A 12 -19.24 21.18 -9.29
C LEU A 12 -19.19 20.17 -8.14
N THR A 13 -20.35 19.78 -7.61
CA THR A 13 -20.43 18.77 -6.55
C THR A 13 -20.00 17.38 -7.03
N LEU A 14 -20.33 17.02 -8.27
CA LEU A 14 -19.87 15.74 -8.84
C LEU A 14 -18.36 15.71 -9.07
N ALA A 15 -17.76 16.81 -9.54
CA ALA A 15 -16.32 16.91 -9.72
C ALA A 15 -15.56 16.73 -8.40
N ILE A 16 -16.02 17.41 -7.34
CA ILE A 16 -15.44 17.28 -5.99
C ILE A 16 -15.58 15.84 -5.46
N ALA A 17 -16.72 15.19 -5.68
CA ALA A 17 -16.93 13.81 -5.26
C ALA A 17 -15.98 12.84 -5.98
N VAL A 18 -15.78 13.01 -7.29
CA VAL A 18 -14.85 12.20 -8.08
C VAL A 18 -13.41 12.40 -7.61
N GLU A 19 -13.01 13.63 -7.32
CA GLU A 19 -11.66 13.94 -6.82
C GLU A 19 -11.41 13.30 -5.43
N ILE A 20 -12.36 13.43 -4.50
CA ILE A 20 -12.26 12.83 -3.17
C ILE A 20 -12.16 11.29 -3.28
N ILE A 21 -13.02 10.66 -4.08
CA ILE A 21 -12.99 9.20 -4.26
C ILE A 21 -11.66 8.77 -4.91
N GLY A 22 -11.19 9.47 -5.93
CA GLY A 22 -9.91 9.20 -6.58
C GLY A 22 -8.74 9.28 -5.60
N GLN A 23 -8.72 10.29 -4.74
CA GLN A 23 -7.67 10.45 -3.73
C GLN A 23 -7.71 9.34 -2.66
N GLN A 24 -8.90 8.90 -2.25
CA GLN A 24 -9.04 7.79 -1.29
C GLN A 24 -8.53 6.47 -1.88
N ILE A 25 -8.84 6.20 -3.15
CA ILE A 25 -8.35 5.00 -3.85
C ILE A 25 -6.82 5.06 -3.97
N ALA A 26 -6.25 6.20 -4.37
CA ALA A 26 -4.80 6.37 -4.47
C ALA A 26 -4.10 6.16 -3.12
N ASN A 27 -4.65 6.72 -2.03
CA ASN A 27 -4.11 6.52 -0.69
C ASN A 27 -4.22 5.06 -0.23
N ALA A 28 -5.33 4.37 -0.53
CA ALA A 28 -5.50 2.97 -0.18
C ALA A 28 -4.53 2.04 -0.92
N LEU A 29 -4.25 2.34 -2.19
CA LEU A 29 -3.23 1.63 -2.97
C LEU A 29 -1.82 1.88 -2.43
N GLN A 30 -1.50 3.12 -2.07
CA GLN A 30 -0.19 3.46 -1.50
C GLN A 30 0.05 2.84 -0.12
N LEU A 31 -1.03 2.59 0.61
CA LEU A 31 -1.00 1.93 1.90
C LEU A 31 -1.02 0.38 1.78
N SER A 32 -1.27 -0.19 0.60
CA SER A 32 -1.32 -1.66 0.41
C SER A 32 0.06 -2.35 0.41
N GLU A 33 1.14 -1.58 0.48
CA GLU A 33 2.49 -2.11 0.54
C GLU A 33 2.80 -2.73 1.92
N VAL A 34 3.56 -3.83 1.90
CA VAL A 34 4.03 -4.52 3.10
C VAL A 34 5.54 -4.34 3.19
N GLY A 35 5.99 -3.69 4.25
CA GLY A 35 7.41 -3.47 4.49
C GLY A 35 8.04 -4.71 5.11
N LEU A 36 9.12 -5.20 4.52
CA LEU A 36 9.84 -6.34 5.07
C LEU A 36 11.33 -6.03 5.28
N GLY A 37 11.76 -6.10 6.54
CA GLY A 37 13.17 -6.09 6.85
C GLY A 37 13.85 -7.38 6.42
N LEU A 38 14.84 -7.28 5.54
CA LEU A 38 15.67 -8.44 5.19
C LEU A 38 16.69 -8.69 6.32
N VAL A 39 16.23 -9.32 7.38
CA VAL A 39 17.11 -10.08 8.27
C VAL A 39 17.02 -11.54 7.82
N PRO A 40 18.13 -12.25 7.59
CA PRO A 40 18.13 -13.63 7.09
C PRO A 40 17.23 -14.60 7.88
N THR A 41 16.94 -14.26 9.13
CA THR A 41 16.03 -15.00 10.02
C THR A 41 14.56 -14.94 9.59
N PHE A 42 14.13 -13.86 8.92
CA PHE A 42 12.72 -13.58 8.64
C PHE A 42 12.35 -13.71 7.16
N ALA A 43 13.29 -13.36 6.26
CA ALA A 43 13.18 -13.63 4.84
C ALA A 43 14.54 -13.70 4.14
N VAL A 44 14.60 -14.54 3.11
CA VAL A 44 15.75 -14.74 2.24
C VAL A 44 15.27 -14.60 0.80
N LYS A 45 16.03 -13.87 -0.02
CA LYS A 45 15.79 -13.74 -1.44
C LYS A 45 16.34 -14.95 -2.18
N ASP A 46 15.50 -15.61 -2.96
CA ASP A 46 15.92 -16.68 -3.86
C ASP A 46 16.82 -16.08 -4.97
N PRO A 47 18.10 -16.49 -5.09
CA PRO A 47 19.01 -15.91 -6.06
C PRO A 47 18.68 -16.29 -7.51
N ALA A 48 17.89 -17.34 -7.74
CA ALA A 48 17.52 -17.79 -9.08
C ALA A 48 16.28 -17.06 -9.61
N THR A 49 15.31 -16.77 -8.74
CA THR A 49 14.03 -16.15 -9.14
C THR A 49 13.89 -14.69 -8.69
N GLY A 50 14.69 -14.25 -7.71
CA GLY A 50 14.55 -12.96 -7.06
C GLY A 50 13.38 -12.89 -6.06
N GLU A 51 12.67 -14.00 -5.82
CA GLU A 51 11.51 -14.02 -4.94
C GLU A 51 11.92 -14.03 -3.46
N LEU A 52 11.20 -13.27 -2.62
CA LEU A 52 11.38 -13.32 -1.17
C LEU A 52 10.65 -14.51 -0.57
N ARG A 53 11.38 -15.31 0.21
CA ARG A 53 10.88 -16.53 0.87
C ARG A 53 11.19 -16.47 2.36
N GLY A 54 10.33 -17.04 3.20
CA GLY A 54 10.55 -17.11 4.65
C GLY A 54 9.27 -16.90 5.44
N VAL A 55 9.35 -17.12 6.76
CA VAL A 55 8.20 -17.10 7.66
C VAL A 55 7.44 -15.77 7.60
N ALA A 56 8.14 -14.66 7.45
CA ALA A 56 7.49 -13.35 7.37
C ALA A 56 6.76 -13.15 6.04
N MET A 57 7.24 -13.76 4.94
CA MET A 57 6.54 -13.74 3.66
C MET A 57 5.32 -14.65 3.62
N ASP A 58 5.39 -15.80 4.29
CA ASP A 58 4.21 -16.67 4.43
C ASP A 58 3.12 -15.99 5.27
N LEU A 59 3.50 -15.32 6.35
CA LEU A 59 2.58 -14.55 7.18
C LEU A 59 1.97 -13.37 6.40
N ALA A 60 2.80 -12.59 5.70
CA ALA A 60 2.35 -11.47 4.89
C ALA A 60 1.36 -11.90 3.80
N ARG A 61 1.65 -13.02 3.10
CA ARG A 61 0.76 -13.58 2.07
C ARG A 61 -0.56 -14.05 2.67
N ALA A 62 -0.52 -14.74 3.81
CA ALA A 62 -1.72 -15.18 4.51
C ALA A 62 -2.57 -13.98 5.00
N LEU A 63 -1.93 -12.92 5.47
CA LEU A 63 -2.62 -11.71 5.90
C LEU A 63 -3.21 -10.95 4.72
N ALA A 64 -2.50 -10.82 3.60
CA ALA A 64 -2.95 -10.12 2.39
C ALA A 64 -4.11 -10.85 1.69
N ALA A 65 -4.12 -12.19 1.73
CA ALA A 65 -5.19 -13.00 1.16
C ALA A 65 -6.55 -12.80 1.85
N ARG A 66 -6.59 -12.41 3.13
CA ARG A 66 -7.84 -12.25 3.90
C ARG A 66 -8.69 -11.05 3.44
N PRO A 67 -8.14 -9.82 3.32
CA PRO A 67 -8.85 -8.69 2.74
C PRO A 67 -8.80 -8.69 1.19
N GLY A 68 -8.04 -9.60 0.57
CA GLY A 68 -7.88 -9.64 -0.90
C GLY A 68 -7.04 -8.49 -1.45
N VAL A 69 -6.05 -8.03 -0.69
CA VAL A 69 -5.13 -6.96 -1.12
C VAL A 69 -3.92 -7.55 -1.82
N GLU A 70 -3.37 -6.81 -2.77
CA GLU A 70 -2.11 -7.17 -3.41
C GLU A 70 -0.96 -7.03 -2.40
N LEU A 71 -0.09 -8.03 -2.36
CA LEU A 71 1.11 -8.00 -1.51
C LEU A 71 2.27 -7.43 -2.32
N LEU A 72 2.70 -6.21 -1.97
CA LEU A 72 3.89 -5.58 -2.52
C LEU A 72 4.98 -5.55 -1.44
N PRO A 73 5.96 -6.47 -1.47
CA PRO A 73 7.02 -6.50 -0.48
C PRO A 73 8.06 -5.41 -0.76
N VAL A 74 8.34 -4.58 0.24
CA VAL A 74 9.41 -3.56 0.19
C VAL A 74 10.64 -4.08 0.91
N GLU A 75 11.76 -4.19 0.18
CA GLU A 75 13.03 -4.68 0.71
C GLU A 75 13.82 -3.57 1.41
N TYR A 76 14.23 -3.81 2.65
CA TYR A 76 15.15 -2.93 3.38
C TYR A 76 16.50 -3.63 3.65
N PRO A 77 17.63 -2.94 3.41
CA PRO A 77 18.97 -3.53 3.55
C PRO A 77 19.42 -3.75 5.01
N SER A 78 18.71 -3.18 5.98
CA SER A 78 19.05 -3.26 7.40
C SER A 78 17.85 -3.03 8.33
N PRO A 79 17.86 -3.51 9.58
CA PRO A 79 16.80 -3.22 10.54
C PRO A 79 16.56 -1.71 10.78
N PRO A 80 17.58 -0.83 10.90
CA PRO A 80 17.34 0.61 11.02
C PRO A 80 16.62 1.22 9.81
N SER A 81 16.88 0.74 8.59
CA SER A 81 16.18 1.24 7.39
C SER A 81 14.69 0.87 7.35
N VAL A 82 14.28 -0.22 8.03
CA VAL A 82 12.86 -0.55 8.21
C VAL A 82 12.16 0.50 9.06
N LEU A 83 12.83 0.99 10.10
CA LEU A 83 12.31 2.04 10.98
C LEU A 83 12.16 3.39 10.25
N GLU A 84 13.05 3.69 9.31
CA GLU A 84 12.91 4.86 8.44
C GLU A 84 11.71 4.70 7.48
N GLY A 85 11.50 3.51 6.92
CA GLY A 85 10.32 3.19 6.11
C GLY A 85 9.00 3.32 6.88
N LEU A 86 8.99 2.93 8.15
CA LEU A 86 7.84 3.09 9.03
C LEU A 86 7.50 4.57 9.26
N LYS A 87 8.51 5.43 9.47
CA LYS A 87 8.31 6.87 9.67
C LYS A 87 7.75 7.55 8.42
N SER A 88 8.10 7.08 7.23
CA SER A 88 7.61 7.64 5.97
C SER A 88 6.24 7.10 5.54
N ALA A 89 5.59 6.28 6.37
CA ALA A 89 4.34 5.59 6.03
C ALA A 89 4.41 4.85 4.68
N ALA A 90 5.59 4.28 4.37
CA ALA A 90 5.83 3.60 3.10
C ALA A 90 5.10 2.25 2.99
N TRP A 91 4.52 1.75 4.08
CA TRP A 91 3.79 0.48 4.12
C TRP A 91 2.79 0.47 5.28
N MET A 92 1.70 -0.29 5.14
CA MET A 92 0.73 -0.47 6.24
C MET A 92 1.19 -1.48 7.28
N TRP A 93 1.77 -2.60 6.83
CA TRP A 93 2.10 -3.75 7.69
C TRP A 93 3.59 -4.05 7.62
N GLY A 94 4.20 -4.36 8.76
CA GLY A 94 5.62 -4.68 8.85
C GLY A 94 5.92 -5.77 9.86
N PHE A 95 6.99 -6.52 9.57
CA PHE A 95 7.47 -7.68 10.32
C PHE A 95 9.01 -7.64 10.43
#